data_AF-A0A2E9LGP9-F1
#
_entry.id   AF-A0A2E9LGP9-F1
#
_cell.length_a   1.000
_cell.length_b   1.000
_cell.length_c   1.000
_cell.angle_alpha   90.00
_cell.angle_beta   90.00
_cell.angle_gamma   90.00
#
_symmetry.space_group_name_H-M   'P 1'
#
loop_
_entity.id
_entity.type
_entity.pdbx_description
1 polymer ?
#
loop_
_entity_poly.entity_id
_entity_poly.type
_entity_poly.pdbx_seq_one_letter_code
_entity_poly.pdbx_strand_id
1 'polypeptide(L)' 'MKKKRLFMNIKDKKVISKKRFCPPHYWPHKLPFGKKITDEPCHIHKKKWRMNHHIPFCKKLKCPNYEFMIKKNKE' A
#
# COMPACT_ATOMS: atom_id res chain seq x y z
N MET A 1 5.10 -12.51 18.24
CA MET A 1 6.09 -11.40 18.21
C MET A 1 5.67 -10.31 17.21
N LYS A 2 5.25 -9.13 17.70
CA LYS A 2 4.94 -7.96 16.85
C LYS A 2 6.25 -7.24 16.48
N LYS A 3 6.90 -7.64 15.38
CA LYS A 3 8.01 -6.88 14.79
C LYS A 3 7.47 -5.50 14.37
N LYS A 4 7.69 -4.48 15.21
CA LYS A 4 7.38 -3.07 14.91
C LYS A 4 8.15 -2.69 13.64
N ARG A 5 7.44 -2.59 12.52
CA ARG A 5 7.95 -2.07 11.25
C ARG A 5 8.23 -0.58 11.46
N LEU A 6 9.46 -0.23 11.86
CA LEU A 6 9.89 1.12 12.28
C LEU A 6 9.59 2.25 11.27
N PHE A 7 9.24 1.91 10.01
CA PHE A 7 8.88 2.87 8.96
C PHE A 7 7.48 2.70 8.37
N MET A 8 6.69 1.72 8.82
CA MET A 8 5.28 1.62 8.44
C MET A 8 4.42 2.35 9.46
N ASN A 9 4.13 3.63 9.19
CA ASN A 9 3.15 4.39 9.95
C ASN A 9 1.75 3.79 9.69
N ILE A 10 1.38 2.73 10.41
CA ILE A 10 0.08 2.03 10.30
C ILE A 10 -1.08 3.03 10.46
N LYS A 11 -0.92 4.08 11.28
CA LYS A 11 -1.94 5.12 11.52
C LYS A 11 -2.36 5.91 10.27
N ASP A 12 -1.49 5.98 9.28
CA ASP A 12 -1.70 6.74 8.05
C ASP A 12 -2.37 5.90 6.94
N LYS A 13 -2.50 4.59 7.14
CA LYS A 13 -3.18 3.70 6.20
C LYS A 13 -4.66 3.58 6.58
N LYS A 14 -5.56 3.77 5.62
CA LYS A 14 -6.99 3.44 5.72
C LYS A 14 -7.25 2.25 4.81
N VAL A 15 -7.59 1.10 5.40
CA VAL A 15 -7.92 -0.10 4.64
C VAL A 15 -9.26 0.11 3.93
N ILE A 16 -9.27 -0.03 2.61
CA ILE A 16 -10.49 0.11 1.79
C ILE A 16 -11.09 -1.23 1.38
N SER A 17 -10.31 -2.32 1.49
CA SER A 17 -10.82 -3.68 1.34
C SER A 17 -9.93 -4.67 2.08
N LYS A 18 -10.55 -5.59 2.84
CA LYS A 18 -9.87 -6.73 3.47
C LYS A 18 -9.75 -7.96 2.56
N LYS A 19 -10.45 -7.96 1.42
CA LYS A 19 -10.47 -9.07 0.46
C LYS A 19 -9.49 -8.87 -0.70
N ARG A 20 -9.12 -7.62 -0.99
CA ARG A 20 -8.17 -7.27 -2.05
C ARG A 20 -6.81 -6.99 -1.44
N PHE A 21 -5.77 -7.58 -2.02
CA PHE A 21 -4.39 -7.45 -1.55
C PHE A 21 -3.51 -6.80 -2.62
N CYS A 22 -2.47 -6.11 -2.18
CA CYS A 22 -1.47 -5.56 -3.08
C CYS A 22 -0.65 -6.69 -3.74
N PRO A 23 -0.25 -6.54 -5.01
CA PRO A 23 0.65 -7.49 -5.63
C PRO A 23 2.00 -7.51 -4.90
N PRO A 24 2.75 -8.63 -4.98
CA PRO A 24 4.06 -8.76 -4.35
C PRO A 24 5.01 -7.61 -4.73
N HIS A 25 5.36 -6.75 -3.79
CA HIS A 25 6.26 -5.62 -4.05
C HIS A 25 7.25 -5.35 -2.92
N TYR A 26 8.38 -4.75 -3.28
CA TYR A 26 9.40 -4.22 -2.35
C TYR A 26 9.33 -2.70 -2.20
N TRP A 27 8.68 -2.02 -3.14
CA TRP A 27 8.57 -0.56 -3.17
C TRP A 27 7.10 -0.14 -3.20
N PRO A 28 6.68 0.87 -2.41
CA PRO A 28 7.50 1.82 -1.65
C PRO A 28 7.95 1.33 -0.26
N HIS A 29 7.56 0.13 0.14
CA HIS A 29 7.88 -0.43 1.44
C HIS A 29 9.29 -1.02 1.48
N LYS A 30 10.30 -0.14 1.54
CA LYS A 30 11.71 -0.51 1.61
C LYS A 30 11.99 -1.35 2.86
N LEU A 31 11.88 -2.67 2.75
CA LEU A 31 12.48 -3.60 3.70
C LEU A 31 13.97 -3.68 3.32
N PRO A 32 14.91 -3.43 4.26
CA PRO A 32 16.34 -3.44 3.95
C PRO A 32 16.81 -4.81 3.45
N PHE A 33 16.21 -5.88 3.98
CA PHE A 33 16.29 -7.26 3.48
C PHE A 33 14.95 -7.93 3.82
N GLY A 34 14.36 -8.70 2.91
CA GLY A 34 13.10 -9.37 3.21
C GLY A 34 12.35 -9.97 2.01
N LYS A 35 11.23 -10.62 2.30
CA LYS A 35 10.27 -11.13 1.30
C LYS A 35 9.42 -9.99 0.75
N LYS A 36 8.93 -10.13 -0.49
CA LYS A 36 7.95 -9.20 -1.07
C LYS A 36 6.74 -9.09 -0.16
N ILE A 37 6.15 -7.91 -0.08
CA ILE A 37 4.91 -7.72 0.66
C ILE A 37 3.76 -8.23 -0.19
N THR A 38 3.17 -9.34 0.22
CA THR A 38 2.03 -10.00 -0.42
C THR A 38 0.74 -9.85 0.37
N ASP A 39 0.84 -9.71 1.69
CA ASP A 39 -0.32 -9.82 2.59
C ASP A 39 -0.86 -8.46 3.02
N GLU A 40 -0.53 -7.40 2.26
CA GLU A 40 -1.00 -6.06 2.59
C GLU A 40 -2.37 -5.81 1.93
N PRO A 41 -3.43 -5.58 2.73
CA PRO A 41 -4.74 -5.29 2.19
C PRO A 41 -4.71 -3.94 1.44
N CYS A 42 -5.60 -3.82 0.46
CA CYS A 42 -5.75 -2.62 -0.32
C CYS A 42 -6.09 -1.44 0.60
N HIS A 43 -5.30 -0.38 0.51
CA HIS A 43 -5.36 0.76 1.41
C HIS A 43 -5.11 2.07 0.67
N ILE A 44 -5.58 3.15 1.27
CA ILE A 44 -5.23 4.52 0.89
C ILE A 44 -4.43 5.16 2.02
N HIS A 45 -3.58 6.11 1.67
CA HIS A 45 -2.84 6.90 2.65
C HIS A 45 -3.61 8.18 2.99
N LYS A 46 -3.73 8.52 4.28
CA LYS A 46 -4.37 9.76 4.74
C LYS A 46 -3.56 10.99 4.32
N LYS A 47 -2.22 10.90 4.40
CA LYS A 47 -1.32 11.97 3.95
C LYS A 47 -1.24 11.99 2.42
N LYS A 48 -1.64 13.11 1.80
CA LYS A 48 -1.63 13.33 0.34
C LYS A 48 -0.29 12.99 -0.32
N TRP A 49 0.85 13.39 0.25
CA TRP A 49 2.17 13.10 -0.35
C TRP A 49 2.48 11.60 -0.43
N ARG A 50 2.02 10.81 0.55
CA ARG A 50 2.17 9.35 0.52
C ARG A 50 1.24 8.69 -0.47
N MET A 51 0.03 9.24 -0.62
CA MET A 51 -0.90 8.81 -1.65
C MET A 51 -0.34 9.10 -3.05
N ASN A 52 0.19 10.31 -3.26
CA ASN A 52 0.86 10.71 -4.50
C ASN A 52 2.09 9.85 -4.79
N HIS A 53 2.81 9.40 -3.76
CA HIS A 53 3.88 8.43 -3.93
C HIS A 53 3.30 7.03 -4.26
N HIS A 54 2.21 6.61 -3.62
CA HIS A 54 1.61 5.28 -3.78
C HIS A 54 1.01 5.03 -5.19
N ILE A 55 0.26 6.00 -5.73
CA ILE A 55 -0.40 5.94 -7.05
C ILE A 55 0.54 5.49 -8.18
N PRO A 56 1.70 6.15 -8.42
CA PRO A 56 2.60 5.77 -9.50
C PRO A 56 3.23 4.40 -9.28
N PHE A 57 3.51 3.98 -8.03
CA PHE A 57 3.99 2.61 -7.78
C PHE A 57 2.91 1.58 -8.09
N CYS A 58 1.67 1.78 -7.66
CA CYS A 58 0.58 0.87 -8.00
C CYS A 58 0.38 0.77 -9.53
N LYS A 59 0.51 1.88 -10.26
CA LYS A 59 0.45 1.88 -11.73
C LYS A 59 1.64 1.12 -12.35
N LYS A 60 2.86 1.41 -11.90
CA LYS A 60 4.10 0.75 -12.39
C LYS A 60 4.10 -0.75 -12.11
N LEU A 61 3.57 -1.16 -10.95
CA LEU A 61 3.43 -2.56 -10.54
C LEU A 61 2.24 -3.27 -11.21
N LYS A 62 1.51 -2.61 -12.12
CA LYS A 62 0.30 -3.14 -12.78
C LYS A 62 -0.68 -3.73 -11.76
N CYS A 63 -0.93 -3.00 -10.67
CA CYS A 63 -1.79 -3.46 -9.59
C CYS A 63 -3.22 -3.69 -10.13
N PRO A 64 -3.81 -4.89 -9.97
CA PRO A 64 -5.18 -5.18 -10.44
C PRO A 64 -6.24 -4.38 -9.67
N ASN A 65 -5.88 -3.85 -8.50
CA ASN A 65 -6.76 -3.06 -7.65
C ASN A 65 -6.58 -1.55 -7.83
N TYR A 66 -5.78 -1.11 -8.82
CA TYR A 66 -5.46 0.31 -9.02
C TYR A 66 -6.72 1.16 -9.21
N GLU A 67 -7.60 0.80 -10.14
CA GLU A 67 -8.82 1.57 -10.41
C GLU A 67 -9.76 1.62 -9.21
N PHE A 68 -9.91 0.49 -8.51
CA PHE A 68 -10.70 0.42 -7.28
C PHE A 68 -10.16 1.36 -6.20
N MET A 69 -8.84 1.39 -6.03
CA MET A 69 -8.16 2.25 -5.07
C MET A 69 -8.32 3.73 -5.44
N ILE A 70 -8.17 4.09 -6.71
CA ILE A 70 -8.36 5.48 -7.17
C ILE A 70 -9.80 5.96 -6.96
N LYS A 71 -10.80 5.12 -7.26
CA LYS A 71 -12.21 5.44 -7.02
C LYS A 71 -12.45 5.72 -5.53
N LYS A 72 -11.96 4.85 -4.64
CA LYS A 72 -12.10 5.00 -3.18
C LYS A 72 -11.30 6.15 -2.57
N ASN A 73 -10.30 6.68 -3.28
CA ASN A 73 -9.55 7.86 -2.86
C ASN A 73 -10.24 9.18 -3.24
N LYS A 74 -11.18 9.15 -4.20
CA LYS A 74 -11.96 10.33 -4.64
C LYS A 74 -13.31 10.47 -3.92
N GLU A 75 -13.79 9.40 -3.29
CA GLU A 75 -14.92 9.40 -2.33
C GLU A 75 -14.52 10.01 -0.99
#